data_AF-A0A3Q0DNQ0-F1
#
_entry.id   AF-A0A3Q0DNQ0-F1
#
_cell.length_a   1.000
_cell.length_b   1.000
_cell.length_c   1.000
_cell.angle_alpha   90.00
_cell.angle_beta   90.00
_cell.angle_gamma   90.00
#
_symmetry.space_group_name_H-M   'P 1'
#
loop_
_entity.id
_entity.type
_entity.pdbx_description
1 polymer ?
#
loop_
_entity_poly.entity_id
_entity_poly.type
_entity_poly.pdbx_seq_one_letter_code
_entity_poly.pdbx_strand_id
1 'polypeptide(L)'
;MKLTSMHCTRLANSLSFLLTIMSYPRLSTEQMLRKDQKTIYRQGTKVAMSAIYMDLEVFLQRSDLLADLHAFCQAHNYDVLVAMTIFFNTHNEPVRQLAIFCPHVALRMTICGVLEHSHSPSLKLTPLPSTHPNLQAYHQGNTQISRKKLLPLLQEALSAYFDSMKIPSGQPEIVGMSKEQADKESDRASNSLISGLSQDEEDPPLPPTPMNSLVDECPLDQGLPKLSAEAVFEKCSQISLSQSTTASLSKK
;
A
#
# COMPACT_ATOMS: atom_id res chain seq x y z
N MET A 1 -7.52 51.70 39.98
CA MET A 1 -8.81 51.31 40.57
C MET A 1 -9.77 50.89 39.46
N LYS A 2 -10.52 49.82 39.71
CA LYS A 2 -11.62 49.22 38.92
C LYS A 2 -11.25 48.31 37.73
N LEU A 3 -10.97 47.08 38.15
CA LEU A 3 -11.41 45.80 37.60
C LEU A 3 -12.76 45.88 36.86
N THR A 4 -12.82 45.32 35.64
CA THR A 4 -14.01 44.60 35.16
C THR A 4 -13.56 43.38 34.37
N SER A 5 -13.70 42.23 35.04
CA SER A 5 -13.68 40.89 34.48
C SER A 5 -14.82 40.72 33.47
N MET A 6 -14.52 40.24 32.28
CA MET A 6 -15.50 39.64 31.38
C MET A 6 -15.07 38.20 31.10
N HIS A 7 -15.55 37.30 31.97
CA HIS A 7 -15.68 35.89 31.65
C HIS A 7 -16.62 35.75 30.46
N CYS A 8 -16.10 35.34 29.30
CA CYS A 8 -16.92 34.79 28.23
C CYS A 8 -16.79 33.26 28.27
N THR A 9 -17.81 32.64 28.82
CA THR A 9 -18.02 31.20 28.91
C THR A 9 -18.19 30.55 27.55
N ARG A 10 -17.58 29.35 27.39
CA ARG A 10 -18.07 28.20 26.61
C ARG A 10 -18.88 28.50 25.33
N LEU A 11 -18.25 28.29 24.20
CA LEU A 11 -18.88 27.62 23.05
C LEU A 11 -18.07 26.37 22.73
N ALA A 12 -18.38 25.32 23.48
CA ALA A 12 -18.19 23.96 23.01
C ALA A 12 -19.32 23.65 22.01
N ASN A 13 -18.97 22.89 20.98
CA ASN A 13 -19.82 22.21 20.00
C ASN A 13 -20.27 22.97 18.75
N SER A 14 -20.08 22.25 17.63
CA SER A 14 -20.57 22.47 16.26
C SER A 14 -19.46 23.01 15.33
N LEU A 15 -18.92 22.26 14.36
CA LEU A 15 -19.53 21.24 13.53
C LEU A 15 -18.78 19.91 13.59
N SER A 16 -19.52 18.85 13.91
CA SER A 16 -19.28 17.52 13.35
C SER A 16 -19.37 17.62 11.82
N PHE A 17 -18.22 17.79 11.16
CA PHE A 17 -18.11 17.60 9.72
C PHE A 17 -18.46 16.15 9.42
N LEU A 18 -19.65 15.95 8.87
CA LEU A 18 -20.11 14.70 8.28
C LEU A 18 -19.32 14.45 6.99
N LEU A 19 -18.01 14.20 7.12
CA LEU A 19 -17.41 13.20 6.27
C LEU A 19 -18.16 11.91 6.59
N THR A 20 -18.65 11.21 5.58
CA THR A 20 -19.14 9.83 5.74
C THR A 20 -17.92 8.98 6.08
N ILE A 21 -17.41 9.14 7.30
CA ILE A 21 -16.44 8.25 7.91
C ILE A 21 -17.24 6.98 8.05
N MET A 22 -17.02 6.03 7.15
CA MET A 22 -17.37 4.64 7.43
C MET A 22 -16.78 4.36 8.80
N SER A 23 -17.64 4.24 9.81
CA SER A 23 -17.23 4.09 11.20
C SER A 23 -16.38 2.83 11.27
N TYR A 24 -15.06 3.02 11.28
CA TYR A 24 -14.18 1.93 11.59
C TYR A 24 -14.50 1.58 13.05
N PRO A 25 -14.78 0.31 13.39
CA PRO A 25 -14.69 -0.12 14.79
C PRO A 25 -13.33 0.34 15.35
N ARG A 26 -13.19 0.47 16.69
CA ARG A 26 -11.91 0.85 17.35
C ARG A 26 -10.79 -0.15 17.00
N LEU A 27 -10.23 -0.03 15.81
CA LEU A 27 -9.12 -0.83 15.33
C LEU A 27 -7.83 -0.21 15.87
N SER A 28 -6.93 -1.07 16.31
CA SER A 28 -5.55 -0.68 16.55
C SER A 28 -4.90 -0.24 15.24
N THR A 29 -3.80 0.50 15.33
CA THR A 29 -3.06 0.96 14.15
C THR A 29 -2.58 -0.24 13.33
N GLU A 30 -2.06 -1.29 13.98
CA GLU A 30 -1.70 -2.55 13.34
C GLU A 30 -2.87 -3.18 12.56
N GLN A 31 -4.05 -3.28 13.17
CA GLN A 31 -5.22 -3.86 12.52
C GLN A 31 -5.63 -3.08 11.26
N MET A 32 -5.56 -1.74 11.31
CA MET A 32 -5.81 -0.89 10.15
C MET A 32 -4.79 -1.14 9.04
N LEU A 33 -3.50 -1.22 9.40
CA LEU A 33 -2.41 -1.45 8.45
C LEU A 33 -2.50 -2.82 7.79
N ARG A 34 -2.92 -3.87 8.51
CA ARG A 34 -2.98 -5.24 7.99
C ARG A 34 -4.23 -5.54 7.18
N LYS A 35 -5.33 -4.82 7.40
CA LYS A 35 -6.64 -5.10 6.79
C LYS A 35 -6.58 -5.22 5.27
N ASP A 36 -5.86 -4.32 4.61
CA ASP A 36 -5.68 -4.34 3.17
C ASP A 36 -4.25 -3.95 2.79
N GLN A 37 -3.34 -4.92 2.97
CA GLN A 37 -1.91 -4.75 2.74
C GLN A 37 -1.41 -5.56 1.54
N LYS A 38 -0.41 -5.01 0.85
CA LYS A 38 0.47 -5.76 -0.04
C LYS A 38 1.91 -5.53 0.35
N THR A 39 2.74 -6.52 0.11
CA THR A 39 4.17 -6.47 0.39
C THR A 39 4.94 -6.65 -0.89
N ILE A 40 5.97 -5.84 -1.08
CA ILE A 40 6.96 -6.02 -2.12
C ILE A 40 8.34 -6.18 -1.49
N TYR A 41 9.21 -6.85 -2.23
CA TYR A 41 10.59 -7.09 -1.81
C TYR A 41 11.52 -6.85 -2.98
N ARG A 42 12.68 -6.22 -2.72
CA ARG A 42 13.75 -6.05 -3.70
C ARG A 42 15.09 -5.98 -2.97
N GLN A 43 16.03 -6.84 -3.36
CA GLN A 43 17.45 -6.82 -2.94
C GLN A 43 17.65 -6.63 -1.41
N GLY A 44 16.88 -7.34 -0.58
CA GLY A 44 16.98 -7.22 0.89
C GLY A 44 15.97 -6.26 1.52
N THR A 45 15.41 -5.32 0.76
CA THR A 45 14.45 -4.34 1.27
C THR A 45 13.01 -4.81 1.12
N LYS A 46 12.27 -4.84 2.22
CA LYS A 46 10.86 -5.23 2.31
C LYS A 46 9.98 -3.99 2.56
N VAL A 47 9.02 -3.76 1.65
CA VAL A 47 8.09 -2.62 1.73
C VAL A 47 6.67 -3.13 1.91
N ALA A 48 6.00 -2.65 2.95
CA ALA A 48 4.57 -2.80 3.14
C ALA A 48 3.81 -1.64 2.48
N MET A 49 2.73 -1.95 1.79
CA MET A 49 1.79 -0.97 1.25
C MET A 49 0.36 -1.27 1.72
N SER A 50 -0.12 -0.46 2.66
CA SER A 50 -1.43 -0.59 3.28
C SER A 50 -2.42 0.41 2.68
N ALA A 51 -3.61 -0.04 2.28
CA ALA A 51 -4.71 0.86 1.97
C ALA A 51 -5.62 1.02 3.20
N ILE A 52 -5.89 2.26 3.57
CA ILE A 52 -6.64 2.60 4.78
C ILE A 52 -7.80 3.50 4.37
N TYR A 53 -9.02 3.18 4.78
CA TYR A 53 -10.16 4.06 4.48
C TYR A 53 -10.36 5.03 5.64
N MET A 54 -9.77 6.22 5.53
CA MET A 54 -9.76 7.25 6.56
C MET A 54 -9.05 8.49 5.97
N ASP A 55 -9.30 9.66 6.53
CA ASP A 55 -8.47 10.84 6.24
C ASP A 55 -7.06 10.64 6.82
N LEU A 56 -6.02 10.91 6.03
CA LEU A 56 -4.64 10.79 6.49
C LEU A 56 -4.37 11.70 7.69
N GLU A 57 -4.93 12.89 7.77
CA GLU A 57 -4.71 13.76 8.93
C GLU A 57 -5.25 13.12 10.20
N VAL A 58 -6.42 12.49 10.13
CA VAL A 58 -7.00 11.73 11.25
C VAL A 58 -6.14 10.51 11.58
N PHE A 59 -5.58 9.83 10.57
CA PHE A 59 -4.64 8.73 10.79
C PHE A 59 -3.38 9.20 11.52
N LEU A 60 -2.82 10.35 11.10
CA LEU A 60 -1.61 10.94 11.65
C LEU A 60 -1.78 11.49 13.07
N GLN A 61 -3.02 11.78 13.49
CA GLN A 61 -3.38 12.27 14.83
C GLN A 61 -3.64 11.15 15.85
N ARG A 62 -3.57 9.87 15.47
CA ARG A 62 -3.76 8.75 16.40
C ARG A 62 -2.72 8.78 17.51
N SER A 63 -3.15 8.49 18.74
CA SER A 63 -2.25 8.33 19.89
C SER A 63 -1.22 7.25 19.61
N ASP A 64 0.04 7.52 20.01
CA ASP A 64 1.17 6.60 19.88
C ASP A 64 1.46 6.12 18.45
N LEU A 65 0.93 6.80 17.43
CA LEU A 65 1.06 6.37 16.03
C LEU A 65 2.49 6.03 15.65
N LEU A 66 3.44 6.90 15.96
CA LEU A 66 4.84 6.68 15.57
C LEU A 66 5.41 5.42 16.24
N ALA A 67 5.12 5.21 17.52
CA ALA A 67 5.52 4.00 18.23
C ALA A 67 4.86 2.76 17.62
N ASP A 68 3.57 2.83 17.27
CA ASP A 68 2.84 1.78 16.58
C ASP A 68 3.45 1.47 15.20
N LEU A 69 3.80 2.49 14.39
CA LEU A 69 4.42 2.30 13.07
C LEU A 69 5.79 1.62 13.20
N HIS A 70 6.59 2.05 14.18
CA HIS A 70 7.87 1.40 14.49
C HIS A 70 7.67 -0.06 14.92
N ALA A 71 6.80 -0.31 15.90
CA ALA A 71 6.52 -1.65 16.40
C ALA A 71 6.00 -2.56 15.27
N PHE A 72 5.10 -2.05 14.43
CA PHE A 72 4.58 -2.77 13.27
C PHE A 72 5.69 -3.15 12.27
N CYS A 73 6.55 -2.19 11.91
CA CYS A 73 7.64 -2.45 10.97
C CYS A 73 8.65 -3.46 11.53
N GLN A 74 8.99 -3.35 12.82
CA GLN A 74 9.89 -4.29 13.50
C GLN A 74 9.29 -5.69 13.58
N ALA A 75 8.02 -5.82 14.01
CA ALA A 75 7.36 -7.12 14.16
C ALA A 75 7.21 -7.89 12.84
N HIS A 76 7.18 -7.19 11.71
CA HIS A 76 6.99 -7.80 10.39
C HIS A 76 8.20 -7.69 9.46
N ASN A 77 9.33 -7.20 9.97
CA ASN A 77 10.59 -6.99 9.24
C ASN A 77 10.40 -6.11 7.98
N TYR A 78 9.65 -5.02 8.10
CA TYR A 78 9.50 -4.02 7.03
C TYR A 78 10.51 -2.89 7.20
N ASP A 79 11.19 -2.53 6.12
CA ASP A 79 12.10 -1.38 6.07
C ASP A 79 11.35 -0.08 5.74
N VAL A 80 10.23 -0.22 5.03
CA VAL A 80 9.38 0.87 4.57
C VAL A 80 7.92 0.49 4.74
N LEU A 81 7.12 1.43 5.22
CA LEU A 81 5.67 1.36 5.22
C LEU A 81 5.09 2.52 4.41
N VAL A 82 4.27 2.17 3.41
CA VAL A 82 3.47 3.12 2.63
C VAL A 82 2.01 2.95 3.02
N ALA A 83 1.43 3.96 3.65
CA ALA A 83 0.00 4.03 3.92
C ALA A 83 -0.68 4.89 2.85
N MET A 84 -1.45 4.25 1.97
CA MET A 84 -2.36 4.95 1.05
C MET A 84 -3.72 5.08 1.71
N THR A 85 -4.16 6.30 1.95
CA THR A 85 -5.49 6.52 2.51
C THR A 85 -6.51 6.85 1.42
N ILE A 86 -7.78 6.54 1.69
CA ILE A 86 -8.91 6.98 0.87
C ILE A 86 -10.07 7.38 1.77
N PHE A 87 -10.68 8.52 1.47
CA PHE A 87 -11.96 8.91 2.06
C PHE A 87 -12.80 9.64 0.99
N PHE A 88 -14.05 9.93 1.30
CA PHE A 88 -14.93 10.71 0.41
C PHE A 88 -15.19 12.06 1.03
N ASN A 89 -14.97 13.13 0.25
CA ASN A 89 -15.20 14.51 0.71
C ASN A 89 -16.72 14.81 0.82
N THR A 90 -17.05 16.06 1.14
CA THR A 90 -18.45 16.55 1.23
C THR A 90 -19.24 16.43 -0.07
N HIS A 91 -18.56 16.33 -1.21
CA HIS A 91 -19.15 16.15 -2.54
C HIS A 91 -19.20 14.68 -2.97
N ASN A 92 -18.88 13.74 -2.07
CA ASN A 92 -18.80 12.31 -2.33
C ASN A 92 -17.76 11.96 -3.42
N GLU A 93 -16.69 12.77 -3.52
CA GLU A 93 -15.56 12.51 -4.40
C GLU A 93 -14.45 11.81 -3.62
N PRO A 94 -13.77 10.82 -4.22
CA PRO A 94 -12.70 10.12 -3.55
C PRO A 94 -11.47 11.02 -3.43
N VAL A 95 -10.98 11.19 -2.21
CA VAL A 95 -9.70 11.83 -1.91
C VAL A 95 -8.70 10.73 -1.56
N ARG A 96 -7.51 10.78 -2.15
CA ARG A 96 -6.39 9.89 -1.81
C ARG A 96 -5.23 10.69 -1.26
N GLN A 97 -4.61 10.15 -0.23
CA GLN A 97 -3.38 10.67 0.35
C GLN A 97 -2.39 9.52 0.56
N LEU A 98 -1.13 9.86 0.75
CA LEU A 98 -0.04 8.92 0.95
C LEU A 98 0.80 9.35 2.15
N ALA A 99 1.19 8.39 2.99
CA ALA A 99 2.25 8.55 3.96
C ALA A 99 3.33 7.49 3.73
N ILE A 100 4.58 7.92 3.66
CA ILE A 100 5.75 7.07 3.53
C ILE A 100 6.54 7.18 4.82
N PHE A 101 6.49 6.10 5.59
CA PHE A 101 7.27 5.94 6.82
C PHE A 101 8.48 5.04 6.53
N CYS A 102 9.68 5.59 6.72
CA CYS A 102 10.92 4.86 6.53
C CYS A 102 12.03 5.51 7.39
N PRO A 103 12.58 4.81 8.40
CA PRO A 103 13.67 5.33 9.22
C PRO A 103 14.95 5.62 8.44
N HIS A 104 15.20 4.89 7.34
CA HIS A 104 16.39 5.09 6.51
C HIS A 104 16.22 6.27 5.56
N VAL A 105 16.96 7.35 5.82
CA VAL A 105 16.77 8.64 5.15
C VAL A 105 17.04 8.55 3.65
N ALA A 106 18.14 7.92 3.22
CA ALA A 106 18.49 7.85 1.79
C ALA A 106 17.42 7.10 0.98
N LEU A 107 16.97 5.95 1.49
CA LEU A 107 15.90 5.17 0.87
C LEU A 107 14.57 5.95 0.83
N ARG A 108 14.21 6.62 1.94
CA ARG A 108 13.02 7.46 1.99
C ARG A 108 13.05 8.56 0.93
N MET A 109 14.18 9.26 0.81
CA MET A 109 14.34 10.34 -0.16
C MET A 109 14.26 9.83 -1.61
N THR A 110 14.87 8.68 -1.92
CA THR A 110 14.75 8.08 -3.25
C THR A 110 13.31 7.69 -3.57
N ILE A 111 12.59 7.06 -2.62
CA ILE A 111 11.17 6.71 -2.79
C ILE A 111 10.34 7.96 -3.04
N CYS A 112 10.46 8.97 -2.18
CA CYS A 112 9.73 10.22 -2.33
C CYS A 112 10.02 10.87 -3.69
N GLY A 113 11.31 10.99 -4.06
CA GLY A 113 11.73 11.59 -5.33
C GLY A 113 11.15 10.87 -6.55
N VAL A 114 11.20 9.54 -6.61
CA VAL A 114 10.62 8.78 -7.73
C VAL A 114 9.11 8.94 -7.80
N LEU A 115 8.41 8.93 -6.66
CA LEU A 115 6.97 9.10 -6.64
C LEU A 115 6.54 10.53 -7.05
N GLU A 116 7.28 11.55 -6.63
CA GLU A 116 7.03 12.95 -6.98
C GLU A 116 7.24 13.22 -8.48
N HIS A 117 8.27 12.63 -9.07
CA HIS A 117 8.66 12.86 -10.47
C HIS A 117 8.09 11.83 -11.46
N SER A 118 7.27 10.89 -10.98
CA SER A 118 6.66 9.91 -11.88
C SER A 118 5.69 10.59 -12.87
N HIS A 119 5.86 10.28 -14.16
CA HIS A 119 4.96 10.73 -15.23
C HIS A 119 4.05 9.61 -15.75
N SER A 120 4.38 8.35 -15.48
CA SER A 120 3.72 7.16 -16.04
C SER A 120 3.58 6.04 -14.98
N PRO A 121 2.57 6.10 -14.09
CA PRO A 121 1.52 7.12 -14.03
C PRO A 121 1.87 8.35 -13.19
N SER A 122 1.46 9.54 -13.64
CA SER A 122 1.58 10.75 -12.83
C SER A 122 0.65 10.72 -11.61
N LEU A 123 1.26 10.82 -10.42
CA LEU A 123 0.57 10.84 -9.12
C LEU A 123 0.04 12.22 -8.74
N LYS A 124 0.68 13.29 -9.26
CA LYS A 124 0.41 14.70 -8.92
C LYS A 124 0.46 14.92 -7.40
N LEU A 125 1.59 14.52 -6.78
CA LEU A 125 1.77 14.62 -5.34
C LEU A 125 1.95 16.07 -4.91
N THR A 126 1.29 16.45 -3.83
CA THR A 126 1.50 17.73 -3.14
C THR A 126 1.83 17.43 -1.68
N PRO A 127 2.99 17.89 -1.14
CA PRO A 127 3.37 17.61 0.23
C PRO A 127 2.33 18.07 1.25
N LEU A 128 2.12 17.25 2.27
CA LEU A 128 1.33 17.57 3.46
C LEU A 128 2.27 17.86 4.63
N PRO A 129 1.97 18.86 5.47
CA PRO A 129 2.70 19.07 6.72
C PRO A 129 2.65 17.82 7.60
N SER A 130 3.81 17.38 8.06
CA SER A 130 3.97 16.26 8.98
C SER A 130 4.86 16.71 10.13
N THR A 131 4.43 16.49 11.36
CA THR A 131 5.26 16.70 12.56
C THR A 131 6.07 15.46 12.92
N HIS A 132 5.88 14.35 12.18
CA HIS A 132 6.43 13.05 12.52
C HIS A 132 7.80 12.85 11.86
N PRO A 133 8.87 12.56 12.62
CA PRO A 133 10.16 12.24 12.04
C PRO A 133 10.04 10.97 11.20
N ASN A 134 10.82 10.90 10.13
CA ASN A 134 10.87 9.77 9.22
C ASN A 134 9.60 9.47 8.42
N LEU A 135 8.61 10.35 8.49
CA LEU A 135 7.35 10.23 7.76
C LEU A 135 7.17 11.41 6.81
N GLN A 136 6.96 11.10 5.54
CA GLN A 136 6.60 12.08 4.51
C GLN A 136 5.16 11.85 4.07
N ALA A 137 4.34 12.90 4.08
CA ALA A 137 2.92 12.84 3.73
C ALA A 137 2.63 13.64 2.45
N TYR A 138 1.61 13.21 1.70
CA TYR A 138 1.19 13.83 0.45
C TYR A 138 -0.32 13.76 0.24
N HIS A 139 -0.89 14.81 -0.35
CA HIS A 139 -2.10 14.70 -1.15
C HIS A 139 -1.76 14.10 -2.51
N GLN A 140 -2.57 13.15 -2.97
CA GLN A 140 -2.44 12.54 -4.28
C GLN A 140 -3.47 13.13 -5.24
N GLY A 141 -3.04 14.06 -6.09
CA GLY A 141 -3.93 14.76 -7.02
C GLY A 141 -4.56 13.86 -8.08
N ASN A 142 -3.89 12.75 -8.46
CA ASN A 142 -4.47 11.76 -9.36
C ASN A 142 -5.12 10.61 -8.58
N THR A 143 -6.38 10.80 -8.19
CA THR A 143 -7.15 9.85 -7.34
C THR A 143 -7.49 8.52 -8.04
N GLN A 144 -7.27 8.41 -9.35
CA GLN A 144 -7.45 7.16 -10.10
C GLN A 144 -6.28 6.18 -9.93
N ILE A 145 -5.15 6.63 -9.40
CA ILE A 145 -3.98 5.78 -9.12
C ILE A 145 -4.18 5.09 -7.78
N SER A 146 -4.56 3.81 -7.82
CA SER A 146 -4.70 2.98 -6.64
C SER A 146 -3.39 2.28 -6.28
N ARG A 147 -3.41 1.53 -5.16
CA ARG A 147 -2.31 0.63 -4.77
C ARG A 147 -1.75 -0.18 -5.92
N LYS A 148 -2.60 -0.77 -6.76
CA LYS A 148 -2.16 -1.62 -7.88
C LYS A 148 -1.21 -0.88 -8.84
N LYS A 149 -1.46 0.40 -9.09
CA LYS A 149 -0.63 1.23 -9.97
C LYS A 149 0.57 1.85 -9.24
N LEU A 150 0.51 2.01 -7.91
CA LEU A 150 1.65 2.49 -7.12
C LEU A 150 2.72 1.41 -6.90
N LEU A 151 2.34 0.14 -6.78
CA LEU A 151 3.28 -0.96 -6.53
C LEU A 151 4.45 -1.03 -7.54
N PRO A 152 4.23 -0.90 -8.86
CA PRO A 152 5.34 -0.82 -9.83
C PRO A 152 6.26 0.39 -9.62
N LEU A 153 5.72 1.55 -9.25
CA LEU A 153 6.53 2.75 -8.97
C LEU A 153 7.40 2.57 -7.72
N LEU A 154 6.89 1.88 -6.70
CA LEU A 154 7.70 1.53 -5.54
C LEU A 154 8.83 0.56 -5.93
N GLN A 155 8.56 -0.40 -6.83
CA GLN A 155 9.61 -1.29 -7.36
C GLN A 155 10.69 -0.53 -8.15
N GLU A 156 10.28 0.45 -8.96
CA GLU A 156 11.19 1.37 -9.66
C GLU A 156 12.04 2.16 -8.67
N ALA A 157 11.42 2.73 -7.64
CA ALA A 157 12.13 3.50 -6.61
C ALA A 157 13.18 2.66 -5.87
N LEU A 158 12.84 1.42 -5.50
CA LEU A 158 13.80 0.51 -4.90
C LEU A 158 14.95 0.20 -5.87
N SER A 159 14.69 0.07 -7.17
CA SER A 159 15.73 -0.15 -8.18
C SER A 159 16.69 1.04 -8.25
N ALA A 160 16.14 2.24 -8.41
CA ALA A 160 16.91 3.48 -8.48
C ALA A 160 17.80 3.67 -7.24
N TYR A 161 17.27 3.33 -6.06
CA TYR A 161 18.04 3.37 -4.81
C TYR A 161 19.26 2.44 -4.86
N PHE A 162 19.09 1.18 -5.25
CA PHE A 162 20.21 0.24 -5.30
C PHE A 162 21.18 0.51 -6.45
N ASP A 163 20.71 1.04 -7.57
CA ASP A 163 21.58 1.42 -8.67
C ASP A 163 22.48 2.60 -8.29
N SER A 164 21.95 3.55 -7.50
CA SER A 164 22.75 4.65 -6.93
C SER A 164 23.84 4.17 -5.97
N MET A 165 23.65 3.03 -5.30
CA MET A 165 24.64 2.44 -4.37
C MET A 165 25.75 1.66 -5.09
N LYS A 166 25.55 1.28 -6.35
CA LYS A 166 26.53 0.48 -7.12
C LYS A 166 27.56 1.32 -7.86
N ILE A 167 27.43 2.65 -7.87
CA ILE A 167 28.41 3.54 -8.50
C ILE A 167 29.73 3.41 -7.72
N PRO A 168 30.82 2.92 -8.34
CA PRO A 168 32.14 2.97 -7.71
C PRO A 168 32.50 4.44 -7.53
N SER A 169 32.89 4.83 -6.31
CA SER A 169 33.50 6.12 -6.02
C SER A 169 34.72 6.33 -6.92
N GLY A 170 34.54 6.95 -8.08
CA GLY A 170 35.60 7.23 -9.04
C GLY A 170 36.52 8.33 -8.50
N GLN A 171 37.80 8.00 -8.35
CA GLN A 171 38.87 8.99 -8.22
C GLN A 171 38.98 9.82 -9.51
N PRO A 172 39.44 11.09 -9.45
CA PRO A 172 39.77 11.85 -10.64
C PRO A 172 41.15 11.42 -11.14
N GLU A 173 41.20 10.64 -12.23
CA GLU A 173 42.45 10.43 -12.97
C GLU A 173 42.60 11.46 -14.10
N ILE A 174 43.80 12.01 -14.08
CA ILE A 174 44.39 13.09 -14.86
C ILE A 174 44.81 12.54 -16.23
N VAL A 175 44.47 13.29 -17.30
CA VAL A 175 45.22 13.47 -18.56
C VAL A 175 45.72 12.22 -19.31
N GLY A 176 45.34 12.08 -20.58
CA GLY A 176 46.15 11.30 -21.53
C GLY A 176 45.51 11.00 -22.88
N MET A 177 45.80 11.84 -23.88
CA MET A 177 45.55 11.65 -25.32
C MET A 177 45.91 10.25 -25.87
N SER A 178 45.14 9.71 -26.83
CA SER A 178 45.55 9.54 -28.25
C SER A 178 44.67 8.57 -29.09
N LYS A 179 44.70 8.83 -30.40
CA LYS A 179 43.89 8.40 -31.58
C LYS A 179 44.06 6.94 -32.11
N GLU A 180 43.03 6.54 -32.89
CA GLU A 180 42.97 5.82 -34.19
C GLU A 180 43.70 4.47 -34.45
N GLN A 181 42.89 3.41 -34.68
CA GLN A 181 42.67 2.65 -35.94
C GLN A 181 43.83 1.83 -36.60
N ALA A 182 43.58 0.53 -36.90
CA ALA A 182 43.84 -0.14 -38.21
C ALA A 182 43.61 -1.68 -38.20
N ASP A 183 43.12 -2.16 -39.36
CA ASP A 183 42.83 -3.54 -39.84
C ASP A 183 43.93 -4.62 -39.71
N LYS A 184 43.52 -5.90 -39.70
CA LYS A 184 43.78 -6.85 -40.83
C LYS A 184 43.17 -8.24 -40.67
N GLU A 185 42.51 -8.65 -41.74
CA GLU A 185 41.89 -9.93 -42.11
C GLU A 185 42.92 -10.92 -42.70
N SER A 186 42.72 -12.24 -42.51
CA SER A 186 43.27 -13.29 -43.38
C SER A 186 42.51 -14.61 -43.24
N ASP A 187 41.96 -15.06 -44.37
CA ASP A 187 41.28 -16.34 -44.63
C ASP A 187 42.16 -17.59 -44.43
N ARG A 188 41.54 -18.74 -44.09
CA ARG A 188 41.57 -19.97 -44.94
C ARG A 188 40.62 -21.08 -44.43
N ALA A 189 39.76 -21.55 -45.33
CA ALA A 189 38.78 -22.62 -45.13
C ALA A 189 39.36 -24.05 -45.21
N SER A 190 38.68 -25.01 -44.58
CA SER A 190 38.42 -26.39 -45.10
C SER A 190 37.40 -27.16 -44.23
N ASN A 191 36.19 -27.32 -44.77
CA ASN A 191 35.32 -28.53 -44.91
C ASN A 191 35.44 -29.66 -43.85
N SER A 192 34.41 -30.36 -43.36
CA SER A 192 33.14 -30.77 -43.99
C SER A 192 32.24 -31.57 -43.01
N LEU A 193 30.92 -31.52 -43.23
CA LEU A 193 29.86 -32.55 -42.98
C LEU A 193 29.21 -32.77 -41.60
N ILE A 194 27.99 -32.23 -41.46
CA ILE A 194 26.68 -32.85 -41.11
C ILE A 194 26.66 -34.09 -40.17
N SER A 195 26.03 -33.91 -39.00
CA SER A 195 25.18 -34.87 -38.25
C SER A 195 24.47 -34.03 -37.17
N GLY A 196 23.14 -33.84 -37.09
CA GLY A 196 22.09 -34.84 -37.00
C GLY A 196 21.70 -35.05 -35.52
N LEU A 197 20.43 -34.76 -35.15
CA LEU A 197 19.69 -35.15 -33.92
C LEU A 197 19.85 -34.19 -32.71
N SER A 198 18.85 -33.38 -32.33
CA SER A 198 17.59 -33.66 -31.61
C SER A 198 17.76 -34.00 -30.12
N GLN A 199 17.39 -33.05 -29.25
CA GLN A 199 16.89 -33.20 -27.87
C GLN A 199 16.47 -31.78 -27.45
N ASP A 200 15.20 -31.38 -27.59
CA ASP A 200 14.10 -31.72 -26.67
C ASP A 200 14.58 -31.66 -25.21
N GLU A 201 14.63 -30.43 -24.67
CA GLU A 201 14.55 -30.22 -23.23
C GLU A 201 13.09 -30.51 -22.84
N GLU A 202 12.81 -31.80 -22.68
CA GLU A 202 11.57 -32.34 -22.14
C GLU A 202 11.43 -31.88 -20.69
N ASP A 203 10.57 -30.90 -20.46
CA ASP A 203 10.10 -30.54 -19.11
C ASP A 203 9.51 -31.83 -18.50
N PRO A 204 9.95 -32.29 -17.32
CA PRO A 204 9.51 -33.56 -16.77
C PRO A 204 7.98 -33.60 -16.69
N PRO A 205 7.32 -34.69 -17.13
CA PRO A 205 5.88 -34.77 -17.15
C PRO A 205 5.35 -34.53 -15.74
N LEU A 206 4.56 -33.46 -15.59
CA LEU A 206 3.94 -33.11 -14.33
C LEU A 206 3.13 -34.32 -13.84
N PRO A 207 3.19 -34.65 -12.54
CA PRO A 207 2.37 -35.72 -12.01
C PRO A 207 0.90 -35.43 -12.34
N PRO A 208 0.10 -36.44 -12.71
CA PRO A 208 -1.29 -36.22 -13.03
C PRO A 208 -1.95 -35.48 -11.87
N THR A 209 -2.60 -34.35 -12.18
CA THR A 209 -3.37 -33.60 -11.19
C THR A 209 -4.33 -34.57 -10.51
N PRO A 210 -4.29 -34.67 -9.17
CA PRO A 210 -5.18 -35.55 -8.44
C PRO A 210 -6.61 -35.20 -8.83
N MET A 211 -7.28 -36.15 -9.48
CA MET A 211 -8.69 -36.08 -9.76
C MET A 211 -9.37 -36.22 -8.40
N ASN A 212 -9.86 -35.12 -7.83
CA ASN A 212 -10.73 -35.22 -6.66
C ASN A 212 -11.88 -36.15 -7.06
N SER A 213 -12.02 -37.29 -6.37
CA SER A 213 -13.26 -38.06 -6.43
C SER A 213 -14.38 -37.09 -6.14
N LEU A 214 -15.26 -36.90 -7.12
CA LEU A 214 -16.51 -36.19 -6.99
C LEU A 214 -17.20 -36.73 -5.74
N VAL A 215 -17.21 -35.90 -4.68
CA VAL A 215 -18.07 -36.16 -3.54
C VAL A 215 -19.45 -35.74 -4.04
N ASP A 216 -20.33 -36.71 -4.28
CA ASP A 216 -21.64 -36.56 -4.93
C ASP A 216 -22.62 -35.60 -4.21
N GLU A 217 -22.21 -34.97 -3.11
CA GLU A 217 -23.06 -34.07 -2.33
C GLU A 217 -22.29 -32.77 -2.08
N CYS A 218 -22.24 -31.90 -3.09
CA CYS A 218 -21.86 -30.51 -2.85
C CYS A 218 -22.99 -29.87 -2.02
N PRO A 219 -22.72 -29.26 -0.86
CA PRO A 219 -23.76 -28.56 -0.08
C PRO A 219 -24.43 -27.41 -0.85
N LEU A 220 -23.89 -27.05 -2.01
CA LEU A 220 -24.40 -26.02 -2.91
C LEU A 220 -25.42 -26.55 -3.94
N ASP A 221 -25.56 -27.87 -4.13
CA ASP A 221 -26.56 -28.46 -5.07
C ASP A 221 -28.00 -28.25 -4.60
N GLN A 222 -28.20 -27.95 -3.32
CA GLN A 222 -29.50 -27.52 -2.76
C GLN A 222 -29.91 -26.11 -3.23
N GLY A 223 -29.08 -25.44 -4.06
CA GLY A 223 -29.27 -24.07 -4.50
C GLY A 223 -28.97 -23.05 -3.39
N LEU A 224 -28.86 -21.78 -3.79
CA LEU A 224 -28.78 -20.70 -2.81
C LEU A 224 -30.02 -20.74 -1.91
N PRO A 225 -29.88 -20.59 -0.58
CA PRO A 225 -31.04 -20.49 0.30
C PRO A 225 -31.98 -19.41 -0.26
N LYS A 226 -33.30 -19.70 -0.28
CA LYS A 226 -34.32 -18.77 -0.80
C LYS A 226 -34.43 -17.57 0.14
N LEU A 227 -33.52 -16.61 0.00
CA LEU A 227 -33.50 -15.38 0.77
C LEU A 227 -34.54 -14.44 0.16
N SER A 228 -35.76 -14.44 0.71
CA SER A 228 -36.78 -13.49 0.29
C SER A 228 -36.59 -12.15 1.04
N ALA A 229 -37.04 -11.05 0.44
CA ALA A 229 -36.96 -9.73 1.08
C ALA A 229 -37.76 -9.71 2.39
N GLU A 230 -38.85 -10.47 2.45
CA GLU A 230 -39.72 -10.63 3.62
C GLU A 230 -38.98 -11.34 4.76
N ALA A 231 -38.23 -12.42 4.47
CA ALA A 231 -37.45 -13.15 5.47
C ALA A 231 -36.35 -12.27 6.10
N VAL A 232 -35.75 -11.38 5.31
CA VAL A 232 -34.77 -10.40 5.81
C VAL A 232 -35.45 -9.37 6.71
N PHE A 233 -36.59 -8.82 6.27
CA PHE A 233 -37.33 -7.82 7.04
C PHE A 233 -37.84 -8.37 8.37
N GLU A 234 -38.36 -9.59 8.37
CA GLU A 234 -38.84 -10.27 9.57
C GLU A 234 -37.69 -10.50 10.57
N LYS A 235 -36.53 -10.95 10.09
CA LYS A 235 -35.35 -11.15 10.94
C LYS A 235 -34.81 -9.84 11.52
N CYS A 236 -34.79 -8.75 10.75
CA CYS A 236 -34.45 -7.42 11.25
C CYS A 236 -35.45 -6.92 12.31
N SER A 237 -36.73 -7.22 12.13
CA SER A 237 -37.77 -6.90 13.12
C SER A 237 -37.58 -7.68 14.41
N GLN A 238 -37.26 -8.98 14.32
CA GLN A 238 -36.97 -9.82 15.48
C GLN A 238 -35.72 -9.32 16.25
N ILE A 239 -34.69 -8.84 15.55
CA ILE A 239 -33.50 -8.26 16.21
C ILE A 239 -33.86 -6.98 16.97
N SER A 240 -34.68 -6.12 16.37
CA SER A 240 -35.14 -4.86 16.99
C SER A 240 -36.00 -5.10 18.23
N LEU A 241 -36.89 -6.10 18.17
CA LEU A 241 -37.69 -6.54 19.31
C LEU A 241 -36.80 -7.14 20.42
N SER A 242 -35.83 -7.96 20.05
CA SER A 242 -34.91 -8.59 21.02
C SER A 242 -34.02 -7.57 21.75
N GLN A 243 -33.59 -6.51 21.07
CA GLN A 243 -32.84 -5.40 21.69
C GLN A 243 -33.71 -4.53 22.62
N SER A 244 -35.02 -4.49 22.38
CA SER A 244 -35.97 -3.75 23.23
C SER A 244 -36.28 -4.51 24.53
N THR A 245 -36.30 -5.84 24.49
CA THR A 245 -36.52 -6.68 25.69
C THR A 245 -35.31 -6.70 26.62
N THR A 246 -34.08 -6.63 26.09
CA THR A 246 -32.87 -6.53 26.93
C THR A 246 -32.69 -5.15 27.57
N ALA A 247 -33.13 -4.08 26.89
CA ALA A 247 -33.11 -2.72 27.45
C ALA A 247 -34.15 -2.50 28.58
N SER A 248 -35.25 -3.25 28.59
CA SER A 248 -36.30 -3.14 29.62
C SER A 248 -36.01 -3.96 30.87
N LEU A 249 -35.24 -5.06 30.79
CA LEU A 249 -34.81 -5.82 31.99
C LEU A 249 -33.69 -5.13 32.79
N SER A 250 -32.96 -4.19 32.20
CA SER A 250 -31.89 -3.43 32.87
C SER A 250 -32.42 -2.33 33.82
N LYS A 251 -33.73 -2.12 33.90
CA LYS A 251 -34.37 -1.18 34.83
C LYS A 251 -35.32 -1.94 35.76
N LYS A 252 -34.76 -2.80 36.61
CA LYS A 252 -35.39 -3.18 37.87
C LYS A 252 -34.35 -3.51 38.92
#